data_AF-A0A354I4K5-F1
#
_entry.id   AF-A0A354I4K5-F1
#
_cell.length_a   1.000
_cell.length_b   1.000
_cell.length_c   1.000
_cell.angle_alpha   90.00
_cell.angle_beta   90.00
_cell.angle_gamma   90.00
#
_symmetry.space_group_name_H-M   'P 1'
#
loop_
_entity.id
_entity.type
_entity.pdbx_description
1 polymer ?
#
loop_
_entity_poly.entity_id
_entity_poly.type
_entity_poly.pdbx_seq_one_letter_code
_entity_poly.pdbx_strand_id
1 'polypeptide(L)'
;MNINDLICELLEEPVTQEDNGIEFTSRSVELIHEIAEMCNGIPIVQKTKEQAEDYAEGLSAEQVYMDMLVKIVEVPTAIHMKMSAKMLIPIISRKLKERGL
;
A
#
# COMPACT_ATOMS: atom_id res chain seq x y z
N MET A 1 5.52 7.70 -15.39
CA MET A 1 4.97 8.53 -14.29
C MET A 1 5.91 8.43 -13.10
N ASN A 2 5.89 9.40 -12.19
CA ASN A 2 6.64 9.25 -10.94
C ASN A 2 5.82 8.41 -9.94
N ILE A 3 6.48 7.81 -8.94
CA ILE A 3 5.83 6.91 -7.98
C ILE A 3 4.67 7.58 -7.21
N ASN A 4 4.74 8.88 -6.96
CA ASN A 4 3.68 9.57 -6.23
C ASN A 4 2.44 9.76 -7.11
N ASP A 5 2.60 9.94 -8.43
CA ASP A 5 1.46 10.05 -9.35
C ASP A 5 0.66 8.73 -9.37
N LEU A 6 1.37 7.60 -9.42
CA LEU A 6 0.77 6.26 -9.34
C LEU A 6 0.08 6.02 -7.98
N ILE A 7 0.67 6.49 -6.89
CA ILE A 7 0.04 6.41 -5.56
C ILE A 7 -1.25 7.25 -5.54
N CYS A 8 -1.25 8.45 -6.10
CA CYS A 8 -2.48 9.25 -6.21
C CYS A 8 -3.55 8.52 -7.04
N GLU A 9 -3.18 7.94 -8.17
CA GLU A 9 -4.09 7.13 -8.99
C GLU A 9 -4.69 5.95 -8.21
N LEU A 10 -3.86 5.23 -7.44
CA LEU A 10 -4.31 4.15 -6.57
C LEU A 10 -5.28 4.63 -5.48
N LEU A 11 -5.11 5.85 -4.97
CA LEU A 11 -5.99 6.43 -3.94
C LEU A 11 -7.32 6.93 -4.53
N GLU A 12 -7.40 7.12 -5.85
CA GLU A 12 -8.62 7.51 -6.57
C GLU A 12 -9.44 6.30 -7.05
N GLU A 13 -8.87 5.09 -7.01
CA GLU A 13 -9.57 3.87 -7.41
C GLU A 13 -10.79 3.58 -6.51
N PRO A 14 -11.94 3.16 -7.10
CA PRO A 14 -13.18 2.90 -6.37
C PRO A 14 -13.14 1.55 -5.65
N VAL A 15 -12.22 1.41 -4.69
CA VAL A 15 -12.00 0.16 -3.93
C VAL A 15 -12.93 0.00 -2.72
N THR A 16 -13.67 1.04 -2.36
CA THR A 16 -14.55 1.03 -1.17
C THR A 16 -15.94 0.50 -1.53
N GLN A 17 -16.43 -0.47 -0.76
CA GLN A 17 -17.78 -0.99 -0.83
C GLN A 17 -18.77 -0.20 0.05
N GLU A 18 -20.08 -0.43 -0.13
CA GLU A 18 -21.14 0.24 0.64
C GLU A 18 -21.06 0.00 2.16
N ASP A 19 -20.44 -1.11 2.58
CA ASP A 19 -20.25 -1.49 3.99
C ASP A 19 -18.91 -0.98 4.58
N ASN A 20 -18.20 -0.09 3.87
CA ASN A 20 -16.83 0.33 4.16
C ASN A 20 -15.78 -0.80 4.06
N GLY A 21 -16.13 -1.94 3.45
CA GLY A 21 -15.17 -2.95 3.03
C GLY A 21 -14.27 -2.44 1.91
N ILE A 22 -13.08 -3.05 1.80
CA ILE A 22 -12.17 -2.79 0.68
C ILE A 22 -12.23 -3.99 -0.26
N GLU A 23 -12.50 -3.75 -1.53
CA GLU A 23 -12.37 -4.72 -2.62
C GLU A 23 -11.48 -4.14 -3.71
N PHE A 24 -10.34 -4.79 -3.94
CA PHE A 24 -9.40 -4.33 -4.95
C PHE A 24 -9.93 -4.63 -6.36
N THR A 25 -10.07 -3.58 -7.18
CA THR A 25 -10.28 -3.70 -8.63
C THR A 25 -9.02 -4.28 -9.29
N SER A 26 -9.16 -4.88 -10.47
CA SER A 26 -7.98 -5.33 -11.26
C SER A 26 -6.98 -4.20 -11.49
N ARG A 27 -7.47 -2.98 -11.72
CA ARG A 27 -6.62 -1.80 -11.90
C ARG A 27 -5.86 -1.43 -10.63
N SER A 28 -6.52 -1.43 -9.47
CA SER A 28 -5.87 -1.17 -8.19
C SER A 28 -4.79 -2.21 -7.87
N VAL A 29 -5.01 -3.49 -8.20
CA VAL A 29 -4.02 -4.56 -8.06
C VAL A 29 -2.79 -4.30 -8.94
N GLU A 30 -2.99 -3.97 -10.21
CA GLU A 30 -1.89 -3.59 -11.14
C GLU A 30 -1.06 -2.42 -10.59
N LEU A 31 -1.73 -1.36 -10.14
CA LEU A 31 -1.08 -0.18 -9.55
C LEU A 31 -0.29 -0.55 -8.30
N ILE A 32 -0.86 -1.35 -7.40
CA ILE A 32 -0.19 -1.84 -6.18
C ILE A 32 1.10 -2.58 -6.53
N HIS A 33 1.08 -3.45 -7.54
CA HIS A 33 2.28 -4.18 -7.96
C HIS A 33 3.31 -3.27 -8.61
N GLU A 34 2.90 -2.37 -9.49
CA GLU A 34 3.81 -1.41 -10.15
C GLU A 34 4.51 -0.52 -9.12
N ILE A 35 3.74 0.05 -8.18
CA ILE A 35 4.27 0.90 -7.11
C ILE A 35 5.20 0.10 -6.19
N ALA A 36 4.85 -1.14 -5.86
CA ALA A 36 5.69 -2.00 -5.02
C ALA A 36 7.06 -2.27 -5.65
N GLU A 37 7.13 -2.55 -6.96
CA GLU A 37 8.40 -2.75 -7.65
C GLU A 37 9.25 -1.47 -7.66
N MET A 38 8.63 -0.31 -7.84
CA MET A 38 9.34 0.98 -7.72
C MET A 38 9.84 1.25 -6.30
N CYS A 39 9.10 0.84 -5.27
CA CYS A 39 9.48 0.98 -3.87
C CYS A 39 10.65 0.07 -3.47
N ASN A 40 10.83 -1.08 -4.11
CA ASN A 40 11.89 -2.02 -3.78
C ASN A 40 13.30 -1.42 -3.93
N GLY A 41 13.48 -0.42 -4.80
CA GLY A 41 14.76 0.29 -4.94
C GLY A 41 15.08 1.29 -3.81
N ILE A 42 14.17 1.54 -2.88
CA ILE A 42 14.32 2.56 -1.84
C ILE A 42 15.06 1.97 -0.62
N PRO A 43 16.25 2.49 -0.23
CA PRO A 43 17.06 1.89 0.83
C PRO A 43 16.34 1.75 2.18
N ILE A 44 15.54 2.74 2.56
CA ILE A 44 14.79 2.69 3.82
C ILE A 44 13.69 1.62 3.80
N VAL A 45 13.03 1.39 2.67
CA VAL A 45 12.01 0.34 2.51
C VAL A 45 12.65 -1.04 2.69
N GLN A 46 13.84 -1.27 2.13
CA GLN A 46 14.57 -2.52 2.34
C GLN A 46 15.00 -2.70 3.80
N LYS A 47 15.49 -1.63 4.43
CA LYS A 47 15.91 -1.67 5.84
C LYS A 47 14.76 -1.97 6.80
N THR A 48 13.56 -1.47 6.53
CA THR A 48 12.38 -1.66 7.39
C THR A 48 11.51 -2.84 6.96
N LYS A 49 11.92 -3.62 5.97
CA LYS A 49 11.11 -4.68 5.37
C LYS A 49 10.65 -5.69 6.42
N GLU A 50 11.57 -6.33 7.13
CA GLU A 50 11.27 -7.34 8.17
C GLU A 50 10.28 -6.82 9.22
N GLN A 51 10.52 -5.63 9.76
CA GLN A 51 9.62 -4.98 10.73
C GLN A 51 8.21 -4.74 10.17
N ALA A 52 8.13 -4.37 8.89
CA ALA A 52 6.86 -4.14 8.23
C ALA A 52 6.12 -5.47 7.96
N GLU A 53 6.87 -6.54 7.67
CA GLU A 53 6.33 -7.88 7.52
C GLU A 53 5.79 -8.43 8.85
N ASP A 54 6.53 -8.27 9.95
CA ASP A 54 6.10 -8.61 11.31
C ASP A 54 4.83 -7.84 11.70
N TYR A 55 4.79 -6.54 11.42
CA TYR A 55 3.59 -5.72 11.64
C TYR A 55 2.36 -6.25 10.91
N ALA A 56 2.55 -6.77 9.70
CA ALA A 56 1.48 -7.23 8.84
C ALA A 56 1.14 -8.72 9.04
N GLU A 57 1.77 -9.38 10.01
CA GLU A 57 1.46 -10.77 10.33
C GLU A 57 0.00 -10.90 10.80
N GLY A 58 -0.74 -11.87 10.24
CA GLY A 58 -2.16 -12.07 10.53
C GLY A 58 -3.13 -11.04 9.92
N LEU A 59 -2.64 -9.98 9.29
CA LEU A 59 -3.48 -8.99 8.59
C LEU A 59 -3.75 -9.40 7.13
N SER A 60 -4.93 -9.08 6.62
CA SER A 60 -5.27 -9.14 5.19
C SER A 60 -4.66 -7.96 4.40
N ALA A 61 -4.66 -8.04 3.06
CA ALA A 61 -4.20 -6.95 2.21
C ALA A 61 -5.07 -5.69 2.40
N GLU A 62 -6.37 -5.91 2.54
CA GLU A 62 -7.42 -4.92 2.76
C GLU A 62 -7.21 -4.18 4.09
N GLN A 63 -6.92 -4.91 5.18
CA GLN A 63 -6.61 -4.31 6.48
C GLN A 63 -5.35 -3.45 6.44
N VAL A 64 -4.28 -3.93 5.79
CA VAL A 64 -3.04 -3.14 5.65
C VAL A 64 -3.26 -1.90 4.78
N TYR A 65 -4.10 -2.00 3.74
CA TYR A 65 -4.47 -0.85 2.92
C TYR A 65 -5.29 0.18 3.71
N MET A 66 -6.27 -0.26 4.50
CA MET A 66 -7.04 0.64 5.37
C MET A 66 -6.14 1.34 6.40
N ASP A 67 -5.24 0.61 7.05
CA ASP A 67 -4.25 1.18 7.98
C ASP A 67 -3.34 2.21 7.30
N MET A 68 -2.96 1.95 6.04
CA MET A 68 -2.18 2.89 5.24
C MET A 68 -2.96 4.19 5.01
N LEU A 69 -4.25 4.12 4.65
CA LEU A 69 -5.11 5.29 4.47
C LEU A 69 -5.22 6.10 5.77
N VAL A 70 -5.47 5.43 6.90
CA VAL A 70 -5.52 6.07 8.22
C VAL A 70 -4.20 6.78 8.52
N LYS A 71 -3.05 6.11 8.33
CA LYS A 71 -1.73 6.70 8.54
C LYS A 71 -1.45 7.89 7.63
N ILE A 72 -1.98 7.90 6.40
CA ILE A 72 -1.84 9.04 5.48
C ILE A 72 -2.65 10.25 6.00
N VAL A 73 -3.87 10.03 6.50
CA VAL A 73 -4.74 11.10 6.99
C VAL A 73 -4.31 11.65 8.36
N GLU A 74 -3.85 10.78 9.26
CA GLU A 74 -3.53 11.14 10.64
C GLU A 74 -2.16 11.82 10.82
N VAL A 75 -1.23 11.64 9.88
CA VAL A 75 0.13 12.19 10.05
C VAL A 75 0.23 13.67 9.69
N PRO A 76 0.96 14.47 10.51
CA PRO A 76 0.96 15.93 10.38
C PRO A 76 1.82 16.46 9.22
N THR A 77 2.64 15.65 8.56
CA THR A 77 3.57 16.13 7.53
C THR A 77 3.57 15.28 6.25
N ALA A 78 3.73 15.98 5.12
CA ALA A 78 3.77 15.35 3.78
C ALA A 78 4.87 14.28 3.63
N ILE A 79 5.94 14.35 4.42
CA ILE A 79 7.01 13.33 4.42
C ILE A 79 6.48 12.02 5.00
N HIS A 80 5.79 12.06 6.16
CA HIS A 80 5.22 10.87 6.78
C HIS A 80 4.12 10.24 5.91
N MET A 81 3.29 11.07 5.26
CA MET A 81 2.28 10.59 4.32
C MET A 81 2.92 9.76 3.20
N LYS A 82 3.92 10.35 2.51
CA LYS A 82 4.61 9.69 1.39
C LYS A 82 5.35 8.43 1.81
N MET A 83 5.96 8.43 2.99
CA MET A 83 6.69 7.26 3.49
C MET A 83 5.76 6.12 3.91
N SER A 84 4.59 6.43 4.48
CA SER A 84 3.60 5.40 4.86
C SER A 84 3.16 4.59 3.65
N ALA A 85 2.80 5.25 2.55
CA ALA A 85 2.47 4.57 1.30
C ALA A 85 3.62 3.71 0.77
N LYS A 86 4.84 4.26 0.73
CA LYS A 86 6.01 3.56 0.18
C LYS A 86 6.45 2.35 1.00
N MET A 87 6.16 2.32 2.29
CA MET A 87 6.47 1.17 3.16
C MET A 87 5.38 0.11 3.13
N LEU A 88 4.10 0.50 3.04
CA LEU A 88 2.97 -0.43 3.18
C LEU A 88 2.52 -1.05 1.85
N ILE A 89 2.62 -0.34 0.73
CA ILE A 89 2.24 -0.86 -0.59
C ILE A 89 3.00 -2.15 -0.98
N PRO A 90 4.32 -2.28 -0.75
CA PRO A 90 5.02 -3.54 -0.99
C PRO A 90 4.46 -4.74 -0.23
N ILE A 91 3.94 -4.51 0.99
CA ILE A 91 3.35 -5.55 1.84
C ILE A 91 2.00 -5.99 1.28
N ILE A 92 1.17 -5.02 0.88
CA ILE A 92 -0.14 -5.26 0.26
C ILE A 92 0.06 -6.06 -1.03
N SER A 93 1.01 -5.64 -1.88
CA SER A 93 1.41 -6.35 -3.09
C SER A 93 1.79 -7.81 -2.83
N ARG A 94 2.60 -8.08 -1.79
CA ARG A 94 2.96 -9.46 -1.42
C ARG A 94 1.74 -10.30 -1.03
N LYS A 95 0.85 -9.76 -0.18
CA LYS A 95 -0.35 -10.47 0.28
C LYS A 95 -1.33 -10.76 -0.86
N LEU A 96 -1.42 -9.87 -1.85
CA LEU A 96 -2.20 -10.13 -3.07
C LEU A 96 -1.57 -11.24 -3.91
N LYS A 97 -0.25 -11.23 -4.11
CA LYS A 97 0.48 -12.30 -4.81
C LYS A 97 0.30 -13.67 -4.14
N GLU A 98 0.27 -13.74 -2.81
CA GLU A 98 -0.01 -14.97 -2.04
C GLU A 98 -1.42 -15.54 -2.32
N ARG A 99 -2.37 -14.69 -2.75
CA ARG A 99 -3.73 -15.06 -3.18
C ARG A 99 -3.84 -15.35 -4.67
N GLY A 100 -2.75 -15.19 -5.44
CA GLY A 100 -2.75 -15.31 -6.90
C GLY A 100 -3.34 -14.10 -7.63
N LEU A 101 -3.38 -12.94 -6.96
CA LEU A 101 -3.79 -11.65 -7.53
C LEU A 101 -2.55 -10.83 -7.90
#